data_AF-A0A845U7Z7-F1
#
_entry.id   AF-A0A845U7Z7-F1
#
_cell.length_a   1.000
_cell.length_b   1.000
_cell.length_c   1.000
_cell.angle_alpha   90.00
_cell.angle_beta   90.00
_cell.angle_gamma   90.00
#
_symmetry.space_group_name_H-M   'P 1'
#
loop_
_entity.id
_entity.type
_entity.pdbx_description
1 polymer ?
#
loop_
_entity_poly.entity_id
_entity_poly.type
_entity_poly.pdbx_seq_one_letter_code
_entity_poly.pdbx_strand_id
1 'polypeptide(L)'
;MNKKLLLPAVLALVTLSLAPALTAGSLKANLIAMFPKNVSEFAYADLAEARKSSWYPQFKSQSLPPRFIELEQFLASAGVAPTQVDELAWALASGDEAPQPPQPDTQPPQSETKSTQAKSVQATPTPTSISKLTPTNSDQLIGLALGSFDPGAATASFKARKLRGFQDRGFTLYSCGSPCSGLYITFLDSSTIAFGPRHSLERLIEVRSGAADSILQNDQMFSLINQANGRSLFWGVLNSAGTR
;
A
#
# COMPACT_ATOMS: atom_id res chain seq x y z
N MET A 1 -0.87 -15.22 79.20
CA MET A 1 0.43 -15.47 78.54
C MET A 1 0.15 -15.81 77.09
N ASN A 2 0.67 -14.99 76.15
CA ASN A 2 1.06 -15.31 74.76
C ASN A 2 0.99 -14.05 73.88
N LYS A 3 2.16 -13.41 73.72
CA LYS A 3 2.44 -12.34 72.76
C LYS A 3 2.59 -12.96 71.36
N LYS A 4 1.97 -12.36 70.34
CA LYS A 4 2.45 -12.42 68.95
C LYS A 4 2.27 -11.06 68.28
N LEU A 5 3.41 -10.44 68.01
CA LEU A 5 3.65 -9.24 67.23
C LEU A 5 3.96 -9.70 65.80
N LEU A 6 3.25 -9.24 64.76
CA LEU A 6 3.71 -9.31 63.36
C LEU A 6 3.08 -8.19 62.48
N LEU A 7 3.88 -7.75 61.50
CA LEU A 7 3.93 -6.46 60.76
C LEU A 7 2.70 -6.05 59.93
N PRO A 8 2.55 -4.75 59.60
CA PRO A 8 1.69 -4.31 58.50
C PRO A 8 2.37 -4.56 57.15
N ALA A 9 1.69 -5.30 56.28
CA ALA A 9 2.08 -5.53 54.89
C ALA A 9 1.93 -4.23 54.08
N VAL A 10 3.04 -3.75 53.52
CA VAL A 10 3.06 -2.68 52.51
C VAL A 10 2.52 -3.25 51.21
N LEU A 11 1.32 -2.82 50.82
CA LEU A 11 0.68 -3.17 49.56
C LEU A 11 1.38 -2.38 48.44
N ALA A 12 2.28 -3.03 47.70
CA ALA A 12 2.86 -2.48 46.49
C ALA A 12 1.78 -2.41 45.41
N LEU A 13 1.27 -1.21 45.16
CA LEU A 13 0.33 -0.90 44.08
C LEU A 13 1.06 -1.06 42.75
N VAL A 14 0.84 -2.18 42.05
CA VAL A 14 1.31 -2.39 40.68
C VAL A 14 0.51 -1.45 39.78
N THR A 15 1.09 -0.31 39.40
CA THR A 15 0.54 0.55 38.35
C THR A 15 0.64 -0.17 37.02
N LEU A 16 -0.47 -0.74 36.56
CA LEU A 16 -0.60 -1.31 35.23
C LEU A 16 -0.55 -0.17 34.21
N SER A 17 0.64 0.09 33.67
CA SER A 17 0.85 1.02 32.56
C SER A 17 0.03 0.53 31.36
N LEU A 18 -1.11 1.16 31.07
CA LEU A 18 -1.75 1.03 29.77
C LEU A 18 -0.76 1.59 28.74
N ALA A 19 -0.07 0.70 28.02
CA ALA A 19 0.64 1.12 26.82
C ALA A 19 -0.41 1.73 25.88
N PRO A 20 -0.19 2.95 25.34
CA PRO A 20 -1.10 3.49 24.35
C PRO A 20 -1.16 2.48 23.20
N ALA A 21 -2.37 2.06 22.84
CA ALA A 21 -2.57 1.34 21.59
C ALA A 21 -2.07 2.28 20.49
N LEU A 22 -0.90 1.96 19.94
CA LEU A 22 -0.40 2.60 18.73
C LEU A 22 -1.56 2.52 17.74
N THR A 23 -2.17 3.66 17.44
CA THR A 23 -3.28 3.72 16.49
C THR A 23 -2.63 3.49 15.14
N ALA A 24 -2.61 2.25 14.68
CA ALA A 24 -2.08 1.92 13.38
C ALA A 24 -2.89 2.68 12.33
N GLY A 25 -2.23 3.43 11.44
CA GLY A 25 -2.90 4.07 10.32
C GLY A 25 -3.73 3.04 9.54
N SER A 26 -4.96 3.41 9.22
CA SER A 26 -5.86 2.59 8.40
C SER A 26 -6.04 3.25 7.05
N LEU A 27 -5.83 2.50 5.98
CA LEU A 27 -6.09 3.01 4.64
C LEU A 27 -7.59 3.22 4.45
N LYS A 28 -7.98 4.42 4.01
CA LYS A 28 -9.39 4.78 3.82
C LYS A 28 -10.00 3.97 2.66
N ALA A 29 -11.27 3.59 2.80
CA ALA A 29 -11.98 2.76 1.81
C ALA A 29 -12.00 3.37 0.40
N ASN A 30 -12.08 4.70 0.28
CA ASN A 30 -12.04 5.39 -1.01
C ASN A 30 -10.68 5.27 -1.72
N LEU A 31 -9.59 5.09 -0.98
CA LEU A 31 -8.24 4.87 -1.54
C LEU A 31 -8.07 3.43 -1.97
N ILE A 32 -8.55 2.49 -1.15
CA ILE A 32 -8.62 1.06 -1.51
C ILE A 32 -9.39 0.91 -2.82
N ALA A 33 -10.52 1.61 -2.96
CA ALA A 33 -11.36 1.58 -4.16
C ALA A 33 -10.69 2.10 -5.44
N MET A 34 -9.54 2.78 -5.37
CA MET A 34 -8.82 3.25 -6.57
C MET A 34 -8.02 2.14 -7.24
N PHE A 35 -7.76 1.04 -6.53
CA PHE A 35 -6.99 -0.06 -7.08
C PHE A 35 -7.84 -0.94 -7.99
N PRO A 36 -7.29 -1.42 -9.12
CA PRO A 36 -8.03 -2.28 -10.04
C PRO A 36 -8.51 -3.58 -9.38
N LYS A 37 -9.60 -4.16 -9.91
CA LYS A 37 -10.14 -5.45 -9.46
C LYS A 37 -9.13 -6.60 -9.51
N ASN A 38 -8.31 -6.62 -10.55
CA ASN A 38 -7.38 -7.68 -10.90
C ASN A 38 -6.02 -7.50 -10.22
N VAL A 39 -6.00 -7.40 -8.90
CA VAL A 39 -4.77 -7.28 -8.11
C VAL A 39 -4.41 -8.63 -7.49
N SER A 40 -3.14 -9.05 -7.62
CA SER A 40 -2.61 -10.28 -7.02
C SER A 40 -2.03 -10.05 -5.63
N GLU A 41 -1.52 -8.85 -5.37
CA GLU A 41 -0.94 -8.45 -4.08
C GLU A 41 -1.36 -7.03 -3.74
N PHE A 42 -1.71 -6.79 -2.48
CA PHE A 42 -1.99 -5.45 -1.97
C PHE A 42 -1.29 -5.25 -0.64
N ALA A 43 -0.60 -4.12 -0.48
CA ALA A 43 0.12 -3.82 0.74
C ALA A 43 0.05 -2.33 1.10
N TYR A 44 0.26 -2.06 2.39
CA TYR A 44 0.14 -0.76 3.00
C TYR A 44 1.22 -0.57 4.07
N ALA A 45 1.77 0.63 4.14
CA ALA A 45 2.68 1.08 5.19
C ALA A 45 2.34 2.49 5.68
N ASP A 46 2.23 2.65 7.00
CA ASP A 46 2.22 3.94 7.69
C ASP A 46 3.68 4.39 7.90
N LEU A 47 4.19 5.18 6.95
CA LEU A 47 5.57 5.63 6.96
C LEU A 47 5.82 6.73 8.00
N ALA A 48 4.81 7.54 8.31
CA ALA A 48 4.89 8.58 9.33
C ALA A 48 5.18 7.98 10.71
N GLU A 49 4.44 6.95 11.12
CA GLU A 49 4.68 6.26 12.38
C GLU A 49 5.91 5.34 12.29
N ALA A 50 6.10 4.62 11.18
CA ALA A 50 7.25 3.72 11.03
C ALA A 50 8.58 4.47 11.21
N ARG A 51 8.74 5.67 10.65
CA ARG A 51 9.96 6.50 10.76
C ARG A 51 10.38 6.81 12.20
N LYS A 52 9.45 6.79 13.15
CA LYS A 52 9.75 7.04 14.58
C LYS A 52 10.45 5.85 15.24
N SER A 53 10.45 4.69 14.58
CA SER A 53 10.97 3.44 15.14
C SER A 53 12.40 3.16 14.69
N SER A 54 13.21 2.56 15.57
CA SER A 54 14.60 2.17 15.28
C SER A 54 14.73 1.09 14.20
N TRP A 55 13.68 0.30 13.96
CA TRP A 55 13.65 -0.74 12.93
C TRP A 55 13.37 -0.19 11.52
N TYR A 56 13.00 1.09 11.38
CA TYR A 56 12.60 1.67 10.10
C TYR A 56 13.65 1.55 8.98
N PRO A 57 14.96 1.80 9.20
CA PRO A 57 15.94 1.68 8.12
C PRO A 57 16.01 0.27 7.52
N GLN A 58 15.82 -0.74 8.37
CA GLN A 58 15.78 -2.14 7.97
C GLN A 58 14.52 -2.44 7.15
N PHE A 59 13.35 -2.03 7.65
CA PHE A 59 12.08 -2.18 6.95
C PHE A 59 12.09 -1.48 5.58
N LYS A 60 12.58 -0.24 5.52
CA LYS A 60 12.69 0.52 4.29
C LYS A 60 13.49 -0.23 3.22
N SER A 61 14.57 -0.88 3.63
CA SER A 61 15.47 -1.60 2.71
C SER A 61 14.97 -2.99 2.32
N GLN A 62 14.14 -3.63 3.15
CA GLN A 62 13.72 -5.03 2.95
C GLN A 62 12.28 -5.20 2.49
N SER A 63 11.40 -4.27 2.84
CA SER A 63 9.95 -4.42 2.68
C SER A 63 9.35 -3.46 1.66
N LEU A 64 9.92 -2.27 1.47
CA LEU A 64 9.44 -1.35 0.45
C LEU A 64 9.94 -1.78 -0.94
N PRO A 65 9.11 -1.64 -1.99
CA PRO A 65 9.58 -1.87 -3.36
C PRO A 65 10.80 -0.99 -3.68
N PRO A 66 11.86 -1.51 -4.31
CA PRO A 66 13.02 -0.69 -4.71
C PRO A 66 12.62 0.54 -5.54
N ARG A 67 11.62 0.35 -6.41
CA ARG A 67 11.00 1.40 -7.22
C ARG A 67 10.40 2.56 -6.40
N PHE A 68 9.94 2.30 -5.18
CA PHE A 68 9.48 3.34 -4.28
C PHE A 68 10.65 4.16 -3.72
N ILE A 69 11.78 3.54 -3.41
CA ILE A 69 12.98 4.26 -2.95
C ILE A 69 13.50 5.18 -4.06
N GLU A 70 13.55 4.69 -5.29
CA GLU A 70 13.89 5.48 -6.48
C GLU A 70 12.91 6.64 -6.69
N LEU A 71 11.61 6.39 -6.49
CA LEU A 71 10.57 7.42 -6.54
C LEU A 71 10.77 8.49 -5.48
N GLU A 72 11.03 8.14 -4.22
CA GLU A 72 11.29 9.12 -3.15
C GLU A 72 12.47 10.02 -3.50
N GLN A 73 13.54 9.46 -4.07
CA GLN A 73 14.69 10.25 -4.54
C GLN A 73 14.30 11.21 -5.67
N PHE A 74 13.50 10.73 -6.62
CA PHE A 74 12.98 11.56 -7.70
C PHE A 74 12.07 12.68 -7.20
N LEU A 75 11.16 12.39 -6.27
CA LEU A 75 10.28 13.36 -5.64
C LEU A 75 11.08 14.40 -4.83
N ALA A 76 12.09 13.96 -4.08
CA ALA A 76 12.98 14.84 -3.34
C ALA A 76 13.72 15.81 -4.29
N SER A 77 14.17 15.32 -5.45
CA SER A 77 14.81 16.16 -6.47
C SER A 77 13.86 17.21 -7.09
N ALA A 78 12.55 17.07 -6.90
CA ALA A 78 11.53 18.01 -7.34
C ALA A 78 10.96 18.88 -6.22
N GLY A 79 11.53 18.79 -5.00
CA GLY A 79 11.11 19.56 -3.83
C GLY A 79 10.05 18.89 -2.97
N VAL A 80 9.70 17.62 -3.22
CA VAL A 80 8.81 16.82 -2.36
C VAL A 80 9.67 15.95 -1.45
N ALA A 81 9.83 16.35 -0.19
CA ALA A 81 10.66 15.63 0.77
C ALA A 81 10.04 14.25 1.13
N PRO A 82 10.86 13.23 1.45
CA PRO A 82 10.36 11.92 1.87
C PRO A 82 9.45 12.00 3.11
N THR A 83 9.67 12.98 3.99
CA THR A 83 8.83 13.22 5.18
C THR A 83 7.44 13.73 4.86
N GLN A 84 7.17 14.16 3.62
CA GLN A 84 5.83 14.56 3.18
C GLN A 84 4.97 13.37 2.71
N VAL A 85 5.55 12.18 2.58
CA VAL A 85 4.81 10.95 2.29
C VAL A 85 4.54 10.25 3.62
N ASP A 86 3.33 10.38 4.13
CA ASP A 86 2.92 9.83 5.42
C ASP A 86 2.51 8.37 5.31
N GLU A 87 1.79 7.99 4.26
CA GLU A 87 1.35 6.61 4.05
C GLU A 87 1.67 6.16 2.62
N LEU A 88 1.84 4.86 2.46
CA LEU A 88 2.10 4.22 1.16
C LEU A 88 1.19 3.01 1.00
N ALA A 89 0.39 3.00 -0.06
CA ALA A 89 -0.33 1.81 -0.51
C ALA A 89 0.21 1.38 -1.87
N TRP A 90 0.41 0.08 -2.09
CA TRP A 90 0.78 -0.44 -3.39
C TRP A 90 0.12 -1.78 -3.68
N ALA A 91 0.03 -2.07 -4.96
CA ALA A 91 -0.55 -3.28 -5.47
C ALA A 91 0.21 -3.79 -6.69
N LEU A 92 0.07 -5.08 -6.94
CA LEU A 92 0.52 -5.72 -8.18
C LEU A 92 -0.70 -6.13 -9.00
N ALA A 93 -0.82 -5.56 -10.19
CA ALA A 93 -1.80 -6.02 -11.16
C ALA A 93 -1.48 -7.46 -11.57
N SER A 94 -2.50 -8.32 -11.64
CA SER A 94 -2.35 -9.66 -12.21
C SER A 94 -2.14 -9.48 -13.72
N GLY A 95 -0.99 -9.92 -14.24
CA GLY A 95 -0.51 -9.64 -15.58
C GLY A 95 -1.33 -10.16 -16.77
N ASP A 96 -2.57 -10.61 -16.56
CA ASP A 96 -3.31 -11.38 -17.56
C ASP A 96 -4.58 -10.71 -18.13
N GLU A 97 -4.97 -9.50 -17.70
CA GLU A 97 -6.20 -8.89 -18.24
C GLU A 97 -5.90 -7.56 -18.97
N ALA A 98 -5.54 -7.68 -20.25
CA ALA A 98 -5.88 -6.64 -21.23
C ALA A 98 -7.43 -6.52 -21.29
N PRO A 99 -8.01 -5.37 -21.66
CA PRO A 99 -9.46 -5.23 -21.78
C PRO A 99 -10.02 -6.34 -22.67
N GLN A 100 -10.71 -7.32 -22.09
CA GLN A 100 -11.40 -8.33 -22.87
C GLN A 100 -12.53 -7.62 -23.62
N PRO A 101 -12.62 -7.75 -24.97
CA PRO A 101 -13.83 -7.36 -25.69
C PRO A 101 -15.02 -8.08 -25.04
N PRO A 102 -16.21 -7.47 -24.98
CA PRO A 102 -17.39 -8.11 -24.39
C PRO A 102 -17.57 -9.52 -24.97
N GLN A 103 -17.37 -10.54 -24.14
CA GLN A 103 -17.57 -11.93 -24.56
C GLN A 103 -19.06 -12.15 -24.76
N PRO A 104 -19.51 -12.63 -25.94
CA PRO A 104 -20.90 -12.99 -26.12
C PRO A 104 -21.25 -14.18 -25.23
N ASP A 105 -22.34 -14.04 -24.48
CA ASP A 105 -22.86 -14.98 -23.47
C ASP A 105 -22.79 -16.45 -23.88
N THR A 106 -21.99 -17.29 -23.21
CA THR A 106 -22.36 -18.68 -22.87
C THR A 106 -21.33 -19.35 -21.94
N GLN A 107 -21.67 -19.60 -20.66
CA GLN A 107 -21.76 -20.96 -20.09
C GLN A 107 -22.28 -20.94 -18.62
N PRO A 108 -23.15 -21.87 -18.17
CA PRO A 108 -23.70 -21.88 -16.80
C PRO A 108 -22.71 -22.38 -15.72
N PRO A 109 -22.94 -22.08 -14.43
CA PRO A 109 -21.99 -22.37 -13.35
C PRO A 109 -21.99 -23.85 -12.97
N GLN A 110 -20.82 -24.49 -13.00
CA GLN A 110 -20.61 -25.76 -12.32
C GLN A 110 -20.10 -25.52 -10.90
N SER A 111 -20.86 -26.05 -9.94
CA SER A 111 -20.56 -26.08 -8.52
C SER A 111 -19.50 -27.14 -8.23
N GLU A 112 -18.40 -26.77 -7.58
CA GLU A 112 -17.62 -27.72 -6.78
C GLU A 112 -17.23 -27.12 -5.43
N THR A 113 -17.87 -27.68 -4.41
CA THR A 113 -17.58 -27.52 -3.00
C THR A 113 -16.25 -28.19 -2.67
N LYS A 114 -15.24 -27.44 -2.21
CA LYS A 114 -14.25 -28.02 -1.29
C LYS A 114 -13.72 -27.02 -0.27
N SER A 115 -13.92 -27.43 0.98
CA SER A 115 -13.63 -26.74 2.22
C SER A 115 -12.13 -26.52 2.45
N THR A 116 -11.80 -25.26 2.73
CA THR A 116 -11.02 -24.75 3.87
C THR A 116 -9.63 -25.35 4.17
N GLN A 117 -8.60 -24.53 3.95
CA GLN A 117 -7.67 -24.17 5.03
C GLN A 117 -7.04 -22.78 4.77
N ALA A 118 -7.65 -21.73 5.32
CA ALA A 118 -7.07 -20.39 5.33
C ALA A 118 -5.94 -20.34 6.37
N LYS A 119 -4.70 -20.06 5.94
CA LYS A 119 -3.59 -19.76 6.84
C LYS A 119 -3.45 -18.25 6.96
N SER A 120 -4.17 -17.65 7.91
CA SER A 120 -3.87 -16.29 8.37
C SER A 120 -2.49 -16.31 9.04
N VAL A 121 -1.49 -15.73 8.38
CA VAL A 121 -0.20 -15.47 9.02
C VAL A 121 -0.36 -14.21 9.86
N GLN A 122 -0.81 -14.40 11.11
CA GLN A 122 -0.68 -13.40 12.15
C GLN A 122 0.79 -13.42 12.61
N ALA A 123 1.63 -12.61 11.97
CA ALA A 123 3.04 -12.53 12.31
C ALA A 123 3.25 -11.50 13.43
N THR A 124 3.61 -11.99 14.61
CA THR A 124 4.65 -11.36 15.45
C THR A 124 5.87 -11.07 14.55
N PRO A 125 6.52 -9.90 14.63
CA PRO A 125 7.51 -9.50 13.63
C PRO A 125 8.80 -10.34 13.78
N THR A 126 8.84 -11.47 13.08
CA THR A 126 10.07 -12.18 12.76
C THR A 126 10.37 -11.92 11.28
N PRO A 127 11.54 -11.37 10.93
CA PRO A 127 11.85 -10.81 9.59
C PRO A 127 11.87 -11.81 8.42
N THR A 128 11.52 -13.08 8.64
CA THR A 128 11.71 -14.15 7.64
C THR A 128 10.52 -14.37 6.70
N SER A 129 9.30 -13.90 7.01
CA SER A 129 8.10 -14.14 6.17
C SER A 129 7.74 -13.00 5.20
N ILE A 130 8.44 -11.87 5.25
CA ILE A 130 8.09 -10.65 4.50
C ILE A 130 8.76 -10.57 3.12
N SER A 131 9.77 -11.39 2.86
CA SER A 131 10.58 -11.36 1.62
C SER A 131 9.81 -11.74 0.35
N LYS A 132 8.54 -12.14 0.44
CA LYS A 132 7.72 -12.52 -0.72
C LYS A 132 6.81 -11.38 -1.24
N LEU A 133 6.75 -10.25 -0.54
CA LEU A 133 5.97 -9.06 -0.93
C LEU A 133 6.80 -8.05 -1.75
N THR A 134 8.04 -8.39 -2.10
CA THR A 134 8.85 -7.55 -2.98
C THR A 134 8.43 -7.82 -4.43
N PRO A 135 7.95 -6.81 -5.18
CA PRO A 135 7.55 -7.01 -6.56
C PRO A 135 8.74 -7.39 -7.43
N THR A 136 8.83 -8.64 -7.87
CA THR A 136 9.80 -9.04 -8.91
C THR A 136 9.35 -8.52 -10.29
N ASN A 137 8.03 -8.36 -10.50
CA ASN A 137 7.44 -7.90 -11.76
C ASN A 137 7.14 -6.40 -11.71
N SER A 138 8.16 -5.57 -11.95
CA SER A 138 8.04 -4.10 -11.87
C SER A 138 7.06 -3.45 -12.86
N ASP A 139 6.63 -4.19 -13.90
CA ASP A 139 5.68 -3.69 -14.90
C ASP A 139 4.21 -3.74 -14.41
N GLN A 140 3.94 -4.38 -13.27
CA GLN A 140 2.60 -4.50 -12.70
C GLN A 140 2.38 -3.63 -11.47
N LEU A 141 3.42 -2.91 -11.03
CA LEU A 141 3.39 -2.11 -9.81
C LEU A 141 2.49 -0.89 -9.98
N ILE A 142 1.57 -0.70 -9.05
CA ILE A 142 0.83 0.54 -8.91
C ILE A 142 0.78 0.97 -7.46
N GLY A 143 0.97 2.24 -7.19
CA GLY A 143 0.97 2.74 -5.81
C GLY A 143 0.41 4.14 -5.65
N LEU A 144 -0.02 4.40 -4.42
CA LEU A 144 -0.49 5.67 -3.92
C LEU A 144 0.42 6.09 -2.76
N ALA A 145 1.12 7.19 -2.93
CA ALA A 145 1.83 7.89 -1.87
C ALA A 145 0.91 8.99 -1.33
N LEU A 146 0.62 8.94 -0.03
CA LEU A 146 -0.30 9.83 0.65
C LEU A 146 0.46 10.76 1.57
N GLY A 147 -0.02 11.99 1.72
CA GLY A 147 0.53 12.94 2.67
C GLY A 147 0.12 14.37 2.35
N SER A 148 1.08 15.30 2.43
CA SER A 148 0.82 16.73 2.19
C SER A 148 1.76 17.27 1.11
N PHE A 149 1.20 17.55 -0.07
CA PHE A 149 1.96 17.95 -1.24
C PHE A 149 1.53 19.32 -1.75
N ASP A 150 2.45 19.99 -2.46
CA ASP A 150 2.17 21.14 -3.30
C ASP A 150 2.33 20.73 -4.78
N PRO A 151 1.24 20.33 -5.45
CA PRO A 151 1.29 19.96 -6.86
C PRO A 151 1.77 21.12 -7.76
N GLY A 152 1.49 22.37 -7.38
CA GLY A 152 1.90 23.55 -8.14
C GLY A 152 3.41 23.71 -8.15
N ALA A 153 4.03 23.66 -6.96
CA ALA A 153 5.48 23.73 -6.81
C ALA A 153 6.18 22.52 -7.46
N ALA A 154 5.69 21.30 -7.21
CA ALA A 154 6.28 20.09 -7.77
C ALA A 154 6.20 20.06 -9.31
N THR A 155 5.05 20.43 -9.89
CA THR A 155 4.90 20.48 -11.36
C THR A 155 5.71 21.60 -11.99
N ALA A 156 5.92 22.72 -11.29
CA ALA A 156 6.86 23.76 -11.73
C ALA A 156 8.30 23.21 -11.81
N SER A 157 8.74 22.46 -10.80
CA SER A 157 10.03 21.76 -10.81
C SER A 157 10.14 20.76 -11.97
N PHE A 158 9.08 19.98 -12.24
CA PHE A 158 9.04 19.04 -13.36
C PHE A 158 9.16 19.74 -14.72
N LYS A 159 8.47 20.87 -14.89
CA LYS A 159 8.54 21.69 -16.11
C LYS A 159 9.94 22.29 -16.29
N ALA A 160 10.53 22.83 -15.23
CA ALA A 160 11.90 23.37 -15.26
C ALA A 160 12.93 22.30 -15.66
N ARG A 161 12.72 21.06 -15.23
CA ARG A 161 13.53 19.89 -15.57
C ARG A 161 13.18 19.26 -16.92
N LYS A 162 12.22 19.81 -17.67
CA LYS A 162 11.73 19.31 -18.97
C LYS A 162 11.32 17.84 -18.93
N LEU A 163 10.67 17.42 -17.84
CA LEU A 163 10.16 16.05 -17.75
C LEU A 163 9.08 15.81 -18.80
N ARG A 164 9.12 14.63 -19.41
CA ARG A 164 8.12 14.22 -20.40
C ARG A 164 6.79 13.97 -19.69
N GLY A 165 5.76 14.72 -20.07
CA GLY A 165 4.38 14.54 -19.61
C GLY A 165 3.52 13.85 -20.68
N PHE A 166 2.57 13.03 -20.24
CA PHE A 166 1.52 12.46 -21.07
C PHE A 166 0.15 12.84 -20.48
N GLN A 167 -0.79 13.24 -21.34
CA GLN A 167 -2.13 13.58 -20.89
C GLN A 167 -3.02 12.32 -20.92
N ASP A 168 -3.68 12.02 -19.80
CA ASP A 168 -4.75 11.03 -19.75
C ASP A 168 -5.90 11.55 -18.88
N ARG A 169 -7.12 11.59 -19.43
CA ARG A 169 -8.37 11.92 -18.70
C ARG A 169 -8.27 13.13 -17.74
N GLY A 170 -7.59 14.19 -18.16
CA GLY A 170 -7.43 15.42 -17.37
C GLY A 170 -6.25 15.42 -16.40
N PHE A 171 -5.49 14.33 -16.32
CA PHE A 171 -4.25 14.23 -15.55
C PHE A 171 -3.02 14.33 -16.44
N THR A 172 -1.93 14.84 -15.88
CA THR A 172 -0.60 14.82 -16.51
C THR A 172 0.27 13.78 -15.82
N LEU A 173 0.62 12.73 -16.55
CA LEU A 173 1.52 11.67 -16.10
C LEU A 173 2.95 12.07 -16.46
N TYR A 174 3.76 12.41 -15.46
CA TYR A 174 5.17 12.77 -15.65
C TYR A 174 6.06 11.54 -15.56
N SER A 175 6.90 11.32 -16.57
CA SER A 175 7.91 10.27 -16.55
C SER A 175 9.00 10.61 -15.51
N CYS A 176 9.31 9.65 -14.63
CA CYS A 176 10.38 9.80 -13.63
C CYS A 176 11.76 9.93 -14.29
N GLY A 177 12.04 9.15 -15.35
CA GLY A 177 13.40 9.05 -15.89
C GLY A 177 14.32 8.30 -14.94
N SER A 178 15.60 8.67 -14.85
CA SER A 178 16.53 8.05 -13.89
C SER A 178 16.37 8.67 -12.49
N PRO A 179 16.35 7.89 -11.39
CA PRO A 179 16.59 6.44 -11.31
C PRO A 179 15.37 5.54 -11.57
N CYS A 180 14.13 6.02 -11.40
CA CYS A 180 12.92 5.20 -11.58
C CYS A 180 12.40 5.08 -13.02
N SER A 181 13.27 4.63 -13.94
CA SER A 181 12.91 4.55 -15.36
C SER A 181 11.73 3.59 -15.59
N GLY A 182 10.82 3.96 -16.49
CA GLY A 182 9.57 3.24 -16.76
C GLY A 182 8.41 3.61 -15.83
N LEU A 183 8.68 4.31 -14.71
CA LEU A 183 7.61 4.83 -13.85
C LEU A 183 7.16 6.22 -14.28
N TYR A 184 5.87 6.40 -14.09
CA TYR A 184 5.17 7.67 -14.21
C TYR A 184 4.62 8.05 -12.85
N ILE A 185 4.42 9.34 -12.67
CA ILE A 185 3.77 9.91 -11.49
C ILE A 185 2.67 10.87 -11.92
N THR A 186 1.62 10.98 -11.12
CA THR A 186 0.61 12.03 -11.26
C THR A 186 0.10 12.44 -9.89
N PHE A 187 -0.18 13.73 -9.72
CA PHE A 187 -0.93 14.20 -8.56
C PHE A 187 -2.42 13.95 -8.82
N LEU A 188 -3.06 13.20 -7.94
CA LEU A 188 -4.51 12.99 -7.97
C LEU A 188 -5.25 14.13 -7.27
N ASP A 189 -4.60 14.72 -6.27
CA ASP A 189 -4.99 15.90 -5.49
C ASP A 189 -3.75 16.38 -4.68
N SER A 190 -3.92 17.33 -3.74
CA SER A 190 -2.85 17.84 -2.88
C SER A 190 -2.40 16.88 -1.78
N SER A 191 -3.03 15.71 -1.65
CA SER A 191 -2.74 14.70 -0.63
C SER A 191 -2.38 13.33 -1.18
N THR A 192 -2.46 13.16 -2.50
CA THR A 192 -2.31 11.84 -3.13
C THR A 192 -1.49 11.93 -4.41
N ILE A 193 -0.35 11.24 -4.42
CA ILE A 193 0.45 10.96 -5.62
C ILE A 193 0.19 9.53 -6.05
N ALA A 194 -0.24 9.32 -7.28
CA ALA A 194 -0.24 7.99 -7.88
C ALA A 194 1.05 7.78 -8.67
N PHE A 195 1.61 6.57 -8.59
CA PHE A 195 2.80 6.18 -9.34
C PHE A 195 2.73 4.74 -9.84
N GLY A 196 3.43 4.46 -10.94
CA GLY A 196 3.46 3.14 -11.57
C GLY A 196 3.82 3.25 -13.06
N PRO A 197 3.91 2.13 -13.79
CA PRO A 197 3.93 2.13 -15.25
C PRO A 197 2.71 2.86 -15.81
N ARG A 198 2.86 3.41 -17.01
CA ARG A 198 1.82 4.25 -17.63
C ARG A 198 0.46 3.55 -17.72
N HIS A 199 0.44 2.30 -18.19
CA HIS A 199 -0.80 1.53 -18.36
C HIS A 199 -1.49 1.28 -17.01
N SER A 200 -0.73 1.06 -15.94
CA SER A 200 -1.27 0.89 -14.58
C SER A 200 -1.89 2.19 -14.06
N LEU A 201 -1.24 3.33 -14.27
CA LEU A 201 -1.79 4.64 -13.88
C LEU A 201 -3.05 4.98 -14.67
N GLU A 202 -3.04 4.76 -15.99
CA GLU A 202 -4.23 4.89 -16.83
C GLU A 202 -5.35 4.03 -16.25
N ARG A 203 -5.07 2.76 -15.90
CA ARG A 203 -6.05 1.85 -15.29
C ARG A 203 -6.63 2.40 -13.98
N LEU A 204 -5.80 2.93 -13.09
CA LEU A 204 -6.25 3.53 -11.83
C LEU A 204 -7.11 4.76 -12.03
N ILE A 205 -6.81 5.58 -13.05
CA ILE A 205 -7.63 6.74 -13.39
C ILE A 205 -9.01 6.28 -13.91
N GLU A 206 -9.10 5.19 -14.67
CA GLU A 206 -10.39 4.60 -15.08
C GLU A 206 -11.19 4.12 -13.87
N VAL A 207 -10.55 3.41 -12.95
CA VAL A 207 -11.20 2.92 -11.72
C VAL A 207 -11.71 4.08 -10.89
N ARG A 208 -10.87 5.12 -10.69
CA ARG A 208 -11.24 6.33 -9.95
C ARG A 208 -12.41 7.08 -10.58
N SER A 209 -12.52 7.08 -11.91
CA SER A 209 -13.62 7.72 -12.63
C SER A 209 -14.88 6.84 -12.74
N GLY A 210 -14.83 5.59 -12.26
CA GLY A 210 -15.93 4.63 -12.37
C GLY A 210 -16.04 3.95 -13.74
N ALA A 211 -15.05 4.13 -14.61
CA ALA A 211 -14.99 3.51 -15.94
C ALA A 211 -14.43 2.07 -15.91
N ALA A 212 -13.99 1.59 -14.74
CA ALA A 212 -13.42 0.27 -14.56
C ALA A 212 -13.73 -0.30 -13.17
N ASP A 213 -13.73 -1.62 -13.06
CA ASP A 213 -13.97 -2.30 -11.78
C ASP A 213 -12.81 -2.10 -10.80
N SER A 214 -13.19 -1.75 -9.57
CA SER A 214 -12.26 -1.63 -8.45
C SER A 214 -12.04 -2.96 -7.72
N ILE A 215 -11.00 -2.99 -6.88
CA ILE A 215 -10.71 -4.08 -5.94
C ILE A 215 -11.87 -4.40 -5.00
N LEU A 216 -12.83 -3.47 -4.82
CA LEU A 216 -14.04 -3.72 -4.04
C LEU A 216 -14.93 -4.80 -4.66
N GLN A 217 -14.84 -5.00 -5.98
CA GLN A 217 -15.54 -6.09 -6.68
C GLN A 217 -14.78 -7.42 -6.67
N ASN A 218 -13.66 -7.51 -5.94
CA ASN A 218 -12.94 -8.75 -5.71
C ASN A 218 -13.17 -9.19 -4.26
N ASP A 219 -14.26 -9.93 -4.02
CA ASP A 219 -14.70 -10.32 -2.68
C ASP A 219 -13.60 -11.01 -1.86
N GLN A 220 -12.80 -11.86 -2.51
CA GLN A 220 -11.69 -12.56 -1.86
C GLN A 220 -10.61 -11.58 -1.40
N MET A 221 -10.14 -10.71 -2.30
CA MET A 221 -9.11 -9.73 -1.96
C MET A 221 -9.61 -8.70 -0.95
N PHE A 222 -10.81 -8.18 -1.15
CA PHE A 222 -11.40 -7.19 -0.26
C PHE A 222 -11.63 -7.74 1.15
N SER A 223 -12.03 -9.01 1.28
CA SER A 223 -12.11 -9.69 2.59
C SER A 223 -10.77 -9.76 3.30
N LEU A 224 -9.68 -10.08 2.58
CA LEU A 224 -8.33 -10.08 3.15
C LEU A 224 -7.90 -8.67 3.59
N ILE A 225 -8.16 -7.66 2.77
CA ILE A 225 -7.87 -6.26 3.09
C ILE A 225 -8.60 -5.84 4.37
N ASN A 226 -9.90 -6.12 4.49
CA ASN A 226 -10.68 -5.78 5.69
C ASN A 226 -10.18 -6.50 6.94
N GLN A 227 -9.59 -7.69 6.81
CA GLN A 227 -8.96 -8.39 7.91
C GLN A 227 -7.58 -7.80 8.28
N ALA A 228 -6.84 -7.20 7.34
CA ALA A 228 -5.52 -6.66 7.61
C ALA A 228 -5.53 -5.18 8.02
N ASN A 229 -6.42 -4.39 7.44
CA ASN A 229 -6.44 -2.94 7.54
C ASN A 229 -6.62 -2.44 8.98
N GLY A 230 -5.78 -1.50 9.41
CA GLY A 230 -5.81 -0.91 10.75
C GLY A 230 -5.24 -1.79 11.87
N ARG A 231 -4.65 -2.96 11.58
CA ARG A 231 -4.08 -3.85 12.60
C ARG A 231 -2.59 -3.64 12.88
N SER A 232 -1.86 -2.99 11.97
CA SER A 232 -0.41 -2.85 12.03
C SER A 232 0.06 -1.63 11.23
N LEU A 233 1.22 -1.08 11.59
CA LEU A 233 1.91 -0.02 10.83
C LEU A 233 2.29 -0.46 9.41
N PHE A 234 2.38 -1.77 9.19
CA PHE A 234 2.58 -2.35 7.86
C PHE A 234 1.82 -3.67 7.77
N TRP A 235 1.16 -3.87 6.63
CA TRP A 235 0.47 -5.12 6.32
C TRP A 235 0.41 -5.34 4.81
N GLY A 236 0.27 -6.62 4.40
CA GLY A 236 0.10 -7.02 3.02
C GLY A 236 -0.77 -8.26 2.91
N VAL A 237 -1.48 -8.37 1.81
CA VAL A 237 -2.38 -9.48 1.48
C VAL A 237 -2.09 -9.96 0.07
N LEU A 238 -2.21 -11.27 -0.14
CA LEU A 238 -1.97 -11.90 -1.43
C LEU A 238 -3.21 -12.71 -1.84
N ASN A 239 -3.53 -12.68 -3.12
CA ASN A 239 -4.51 -13.56 -3.72
C ASN A 239 -3.88 -14.94 -3.93
N SER A 240 -4.51 -16.01 -3.42
CA SER A 240 -4.06 -17.38 -3.65
C SER A 240 -4.16 -17.82 -5.11
N ALA A 241 -4.82 -17.05 -5.99
CA ALA A 241 -4.90 -17.31 -7.42
C ALA A 241 -3.57 -17.10 -8.19
N GLY A 242 -2.54 -16.50 -7.57
CA GLY A 242 -1.26 -16.17 -8.20
C GLY A 242 -0.12 -17.19 -8.03
N THR A 243 -0.37 -18.36 -7.43
CA THR A 243 0.62 -19.45 -7.40
C THR A 243 0.25 -20.53 -8.40
N ARG A 244 0.79 -20.42 -9.61
CA ARG A 244 1.08 -21.57 -10.47
C ARG A 244 2.58 -21.64 -10.70
#